data_AF-A0A971K0P2-F1
#
_entry.id   AF-A0A971K0P2-F1
#
_cell.length_a   1.000
_cell.length_b   1.000
_cell.length_c   1.000
_cell.angle_alpha   90.00
_cell.angle_beta   90.00
_cell.angle_gamma   90.00
#
_symmetry.space_group_name_H-M   'P 1'
#
loop_
_entity.id
_entity.type
_entity.pdbx_description
1 polymer ?
#
loop_
_entity_poly.entity_id
_entity_poly.type
_entity_poly.pdbx_seq_one_letter_code
_entity_poly.pdbx_strand_id
1 'polypeptide(L)'
;PSLSPLLTEAEQSLYEDAGNALTNWVDEDLVALFEAEGFTVASRNLTLVEQRRMSAPEVAHYLKRSYLPALAKKGTSVDEQAMLSQAKEALSERPLPWRVHLLFLEARLS
;
A
#
# COMPACT_ATOMS: atom_id res chain seq x y z
N PRO A 1 -14.80 5.91 17.27
CA PRO A 1 -13.50 5.20 17.42
C PRO A 1 -12.35 6.17 17.12
N SER A 2 -11.18 6.01 17.74
CA SER A 2 -9.99 6.75 17.33
C SER A 2 -9.59 6.30 15.92
N LEU A 3 -9.07 7.23 15.11
CA LEU A 3 -8.74 6.98 13.70
C LEU A 3 -7.68 5.88 13.52
N SER A 4 -6.67 5.84 14.40
CA SER A 4 -5.53 4.92 14.27
C SER A 4 -5.91 3.43 14.30
N PRO A 5 -6.70 2.92 15.28
CA PRO A 5 -7.13 1.53 15.27
C PRO A 5 -7.89 1.12 14.00
N LEU A 6 -8.74 1.99 13.47
CA LEU A 6 -9.48 1.71 12.23
C LEU A 6 -8.54 1.63 11.01
N LEU A 7 -7.55 2.52 10.93
CA LEU A 7 -6.57 2.46 9.84
C LEU A 7 -5.73 1.18 9.93
N THR A 8 -5.27 0.79 11.12
CA THR A 8 -4.53 -0.45 11.33
C THR A 8 -5.35 -1.69 10.97
N GLU A 9 -6.63 -1.72 11.35
CA GLU A 9 -7.53 -2.83 10.99
C GLU A 9 -7.72 -2.95 9.47
N ALA A 10 -7.85 -1.81 8.78
CA ALA A 10 -7.93 -1.76 7.33
C ALA A 10 -6.64 -2.26 6.67
N GLU A 11 -5.47 -1.83 7.15
CA GLU A 11 -4.15 -2.24 6.65
C GLU A 11 -3.95 -3.75 6.72
N GLN A 12 -4.34 -4.39 7.82
CA GLN A 12 -4.33 -5.85 7.92
C GLN A 12 -5.11 -6.51 6.77
N SER A 13 -6.29 -5.98 6.42
CA SER A 13 -7.03 -6.53 5.27
C SER A 13 -6.38 -6.22 3.92
N LEU A 14 -5.65 -5.10 3.79
CA LEU A 14 -5.02 -4.69 2.53
C LEU A 14 -3.74 -5.48 2.24
N TYR A 15 -3.00 -5.87 3.28
CA TYR A 15 -1.67 -6.44 3.14
C TYR A 15 -1.54 -7.89 3.62
N GLU A 16 -2.42 -8.38 4.50
CA GLU A 16 -2.36 -9.75 5.04
C GLU A 16 -3.32 -10.72 4.32
N ASP A 17 -4.00 -10.28 3.25
CA ASP A 17 -4.86 -11.17 2.46
C ASP A 17 -4.01 -12.17 1.66
N ALA A 18 -3.91 -13.40 2.18
CA ALA A 18 -3.19 -14.51 1.54
C ALA A 18 -3.71 -14.87 0.14
N GLY A 19 -4.91 -14.42 -0.24
CA GLY A 19 -5.47 -14.59 -1.58
C GLY A 19 -5.04 -13.52 -2.59
N ASN A 20 -4.41 -12.43 -2.14
CA ASN A 20 -3.94 -11.37 -3.01
C ASN A 20 -2.52 -11.67 -3.50
N ALA A 21 -2.42 -12.08 -4.76
CA ALA A 21 -1.17 -12.46 -5.43
C ALA A 21 -0.16 -11.32 -5.61
N LEU A 22 -0.41 -10.11 -5.10
CA LEU A 22 0.54 -8.99 -5.13
C LEU A 22 0.91 -8.50 -3.73
N THR A 23 0.36 -9.13 -2.68
CA THR A 23 0.74 -8.87 -1.29
C THR A 23 1.65 -9.98 -0.78
N ASN A 24 2.62 -9.61 0.06
CA ASN A 24 3.61 -10.51 0.66
C ASN A 24 4.71 -11.02 -0.25
N TRP A 25 4.90 -10.42 -1.43
CA TRP A 25 6.00 -10.77 -2.32
C TRP A 25 7.24 -10.00 -1.89
N VAL A 26 8.36 -10.70 -1.75
CA VAL A 26 9.69 -10.10 -1.68
C VAL A 26 10.31 -10.04 -3.08
N ASP A 27 11.38 -9.27 -3.23
CA ASP A 27 12.07 -9.08 -4.52
C ASP A 27 12.45 -10.42 -5.16
N GLU A 28 12.88 -11.38 -4.34
CA GLU A 28 13.30 -12.72 -4.74
C GLU A 28 12.14 -13.53 -5.33
N ASP A 29 10.92 -13.36 -4.83
CA ASP A 29 9.75 -14.09 -5.33
C ASP A 29 9.47 -13.68 -6.79
N LEU A 30 9.60 -12.39 -7.09
CA LEU A 30 9.44 -11.87 -8.45
C LEU A 30 10.52 -12.41 -9.38
N VAL A 31 11.78 -12.41 -8.95
CA VAL A 31 12.90 -12.96 -9.75
C VAL A 31 12.66 -14.44 -10.06
N ALA A 32 12.36 -15.24 -9.04
CA ALA A 32 12.17 -16.68 -9.17
C ALA A 32 11.06 -17.05 -10.16
N LEU A 33 9.99 -16.24 -10.24
CA LEU A 33 8.90 -16.48 -11.19
C LEU A 33 9.32 -16.30 -12.64
N PHE A 34 10.10 -15.26 -12.95
CA PHE A 34 10.62 -15.09 -14.30
C PHE A 34 11.63 -16.19 -14.66
N GLU A 35 12.48 -16.59 -13.72
CA GLU A 35 13.43 -17.69 -13.94
C GLU A 35 12.71 -19.04 -14.18
N ALA A 36 11.62 -19.31 -13.46
CA ALA A 36 10.80 -20.50 -13.65
C ALA A 36 10.17 -20.59 -15.05
N GLU A 37 9.91 -19.45 -15.68
CA GLU A 37 9.41 -19.36 -17.06
C GLU A 37 10.54 -19.37 -18.12
N GLY A 38 11.78 -19.65 -17.72
CA GLY A 38 12.92 -19.83 -18.63
C GLY A 38 13.65 -18.54 -19.02
N PHE A 39 13.39 -17.43 -18.31
CA PHE A 39 14.12 -16.19 -18.50
C PHE A 39 15.43 -16.17 -17.71
N THR A 40 16.45 -15.52 -18.27
CA THR A 40 17.58 -15.03 -17.48
C THR A 40 17.21 -13.65 -16.93
N VAL A 41 17.32 -13.46 -15.61
CA VAL A 41 16.87 -12.23 -14.94
C VAL A 41 18.04 -11.48 -14.33
N ALA A 42 18.11 -10.18 -14.55
CA ALA A 42 18.94 -9.26 -13.79
C ALA A 42 18.02 -8.34 -12.97
N SER A 43 18.33 -8.16 -11.69
CA SER A 43 17.54 -7.32 -10.80
C SER A 43 18.41 -6.26 -10.12
N ARG A 44 17.80 -5.11 -9.82
CA ARG A 44 18.36 -4.10 -8.92
C ARG A 44 17.24 -3.51 -8.09
N ASN A 45 17.47 -3.28 -6.81
CA ASN A 45 16.52 -2.57 -5.97
C ASN A 45 17.07 -1.22 -5.50
N LEU A 46 16.14 -0.31 -5.21
CA LEU A 46 16.41 1.01 -4.67
C LEU A 46 15.41 1.27 -3.57
N THR A 47 15.91 1.64 -2.39
CA THR A 47 15.07 2.18 -1.33
C THR A 47 15.26 3.69 -1.28
N LEU A 48 14.17 4.42 -1.44
CA LEU A 48 14.11 5.87 -1.37
C LEU A 48 13.33 6.28 -0.13
N VAL A 49 13.77 7.36 0.51
CA VAL A 49 13.02 8.02 1.57
C VAL A 49 12.81 9.47 1.15
N GLU A 50 11.56 9.86 0.98
CA GLU A 50 11.18 11.23 0.63
C GLU A 50 10.28 11.83 1.70
N GLN A 51 10.24 13.16 1.76
CA GLN A 51 9.27 13.89 2.58
C GLN A 51 8.11 14.27 1.69
N ARG A 52 7.00 13.53 1.81
CA ARG A 52 5.79 13.81 1.02
C ARG A 52 4.80 14.61 1.86
N ARG A 53 4.09 15.52 1.21
CA ARG A 53 2.88 16.15 1.76
C ARG A 53 1.71 15.66 0.93
N MET A 54 0.68 15.17 1.59
CA MET A 54 -0.54 14.75 0.93
C MET A 54 -1.57 15.87 1.02
N SER A 55 -2.13 16.25 -0.11
CA SER A 55 -3.26 17.17 -0.15
C SER A 55 -4.53 16.52 0.40
N ALA A 56 -5.49 17.34 0.85
CA ALA A 56 -6.77 16.83 1.33
C ALA A 56 -7.55 15.99 0.29
N PRO A 57 -7.50 16.30 -1.02
CA PRO A 57 -8.03 15.43 -2.06
C PRO A 57 -7.32 14.07 -2.14
N GLU A 58 -5.99 14.03 -2.00
CA GLU A 58 -5.23 12.77 -2.00
C GLU A 58 -5.58 11.91 -0.78
N VAL A 59 -5.66 12.50 0.42
CA VAL A 59 -6.12 11.78 1.62
C VAL A 59 -7.49 11.18 1.39
N ALA A 60 -8.42 11.95 0.81
CA ALA A 60 -9.76 11.47 0.50
C ALA A 60 -9.75 10.34 -0.53
N HIS A 61 -8.88 10.42 -1.53
CA HIS A 61 -8.73 9.41 -2.56
C HIS A 61 -8.33 8.06 -1.95
N TYR A 62 -7.25 8.03 -1.15
CA TYR A 62 -6.78 6.79 -0.51
C TYR A 62 -7.83 6.20 0.44
N LEU A 63 -8.48 7.05 1.25
CA LEU A 63 -9.47 6.58 2.21
C LEU A 63 -10.65 5.89 1.50
N LYS A 64 -11.16 6.52 0.43
CA LYS A 64 -12.31 5.99 -0.34
C LYS A 64 -11.97 4.77 -1.20
N ARG A 65 -10.75 4.71 -1.75
CA ARG A 65 -10.36 3.65 -2.68
C ARG A 65 -9.83 2.39 -1.98
N SER A 66 -9.22 2.53 -0.81
CA SER A 66 -8.53 1.42 -0.15
C SER A 66 -9.10 1.14 1.23
N TYR A 67 -9.12 2.13 2.12
CA TYR A 67 -9.38 1.91 3.55
C TYR A 67 -10.85 1.62 3.86
N LEU A 68 -11.79 2.41 3.34
CA LEU A 68 -13.23 2.18 3.57
C LEU A 68 -13.70 0.82 3.01
N PRO A 69 -13.33 0.42 1.77
CA PRO A 69 -13.64 -0.91 1.27
C PRO A 69 -13.03 -2.04 2.12
N ALA A 70 -11.81 -1.86 2.62
CA ALA A 70 -11.16 -2.85 3.48
C ALA A 70 -11.89 -3.03 4.82
N LEU A 71 -12.32 -1.94 5.46
CA LEU A 71 -13.13 -1.99 6.68
C LEU A 71 -14.50 -2.63 6.43
N ALA A 72 -15.15 -2.27 5.33
CA ALA A 72 -16.42 -2.87 4.96
C ALA A 72 -16.32 -4.38 4.74
N LYS A 73 -15.23 -4.87 4.11
CA LYS A 73 -14.97 -6.31 3.94
C LYS A 73 -14.82 -7.05 5.27
N LYS A 74 -14.28 -6.40 6.30
CA LYS A 74 -14.18 -6.94 7.67
C LYS A 74 -15.49 -6.81 8.47
N GLY A 75 -16.53 -6.20 7.91
CA GLY A 75 -17.80 -5.97 8.58
C GLY A 75 -17.78 -4.77 9.55
N THR A 76 -16.75 -3.93 9.47
CA THR A 76 -16.57 -2.80 10.38
C THR A 76 -17.34 -1.59 9.88
N SER A 77 -18.42 -1.26 10.58
CA SER A 77 -19.26 -0.08 10.29
C SER A 77 -18.57 1.18 10.81
N VAL A 78 -18.38 2.16 9.92
CA VAL A 78 -17.78 3.45 10.25
C VAL A 78 -18.63 4.60 9.71
N ASP A 79 -18.61 5.73 10.42
CA ASP A 79 -19.06 7.00 9.86
C ASP A 79 -17.97 7.50 8.90
N GLU A 80 -18.18 7.28 7.60
CA GLU A 80 -17.23 7.63 6.54
C GLU A 80 -16.90 9.13 6.55
N GLN A 81 -17.89 9.99 6.83
CA GLN A 81 -17.72 11.42 6.79
C GLN A 81 -16.89 11.91 7.97
N ALA A 82 -17.17 11.39 9.17
CA ALA A 82 -16.37 11.67 10.36
C ALA A 82 -14.93 11.14 10.20
N MET A 83 -14.76 9.93 9.67
CA MET A 83 -13.45 9.34 9.42
C MET A 83 -12.66 10.17 8.40
N LEU A 84 -13.30 10.60 7.32
CA LEU A 84 -12.68 11.45 6.30
C LEU A 84 -12.24 12.80 6.86
N SER A 85 -13.07 13.41 7.71
CA SER A 85 -12.74 14.67 8.37
C SER A 85 -11.52 14.51 9.28
N GLN A 86 -11.51 13.48 10.13
CA GLN A 86 -10.39 13.20 11.03
C GLN A 86 -9.10 12.89 10.26
N ALA A 87 -9.19 12.10 9.17
CA ALA A 87 -8.03 11.77 8.35
C ALA A 87 -7.43 13.01 7.66
N LYS A 88 -8.27 13.90 7.14
CA LYS A 88 -7.81 15.17 6.56
C LYS A 88 -7.12 16.05 7.59
N GLU A 89 -7.73 16.24 8.76
CA GLU A 89 -7.16 17.03 9.85
C GLU A 89 -5.81 16.47 10.33
N ALA A 90 -5.69 15.15 10.41
CA ALA A 90 -4.50 14.47 10.88
C ALA A 90 -3.36 14.44 9.85
N LEU A 91 -3.65 14.37 8.54
CA LEU A 91 -2.65 14.03 7.51
C LEU A 91 -2.44 15.09 6.45
N SER A 92 -3.42 15.96 6.17
CA SER A 92 -3.33 16.90 5.05
C SER A 92 -2.23 17.93 5.26
N GLU A 93 -1.43 18.17 4.21
CA GLU A 93 -0.31 19.11 4.15
C GLU A 93 0.79 18.88 5.21
N ARG A 94 0.71 17.80 5.98
CA ARG A 94 1.75 17.44 6.95
C ARG A 94 2.89 16.71 6.24
N PRO A 95 4.14 17.01 6.60
CA PRO A 95 5.27 16.24 6.10
C PRO A 95 5.22 14.82 6.67
N LEU A 96 5.22 13.83 5.79
CA LEU A 96 5.22 12.42 6.12
C LEU A 96 6.49 11.79 5.54
N PRO A 97 7.29 11.08 6.35
CA PRO A 97 8.37 10.27 5.82
C PRO A 97 7.75 9.15 4.98
N TRP A 98 8.01 9.16 3.69
CA TRP A 98 7.47 8.21 2.74
C TRP A 98 8.63 7.34 2.23
N ARG A 99 8.60 6.05 2.56
CA ARG A 99 9.58 5.08 2.10
C ARG A 99 9.04 4.37 0.86
N VAL A 100 9.79 4.44 -0.23
CA VAL A 100 9.49 3.72 -1.47
C VAL A 100 10.55 2.64 -1.66
N HIS A 101 10.11 1.41 -1.86
CA HIS A 101 10.96 0.33 -2.32
C HIS A 101 10.66 0.08 -3.80
N LEU A 102 11.69 0.19 -4.64
CA LEU A 102 11.60 0.02 -6.08
C LEU A 102 12.46 -1.17 -6.49
N LEU A 103 11.84 -2.15 -7.13
CA LEU A 103 12.54 -3.24 -7.80
C LEU A 103 12.52 -3.00 -9.31
N PHE A 104 13.68 -3.03 -9.95
CA PHE A 104 13.82 -3.04 -11.39
C PHE A 104 14.24 -4.44 -11.81
N LEU A 105 13.44 -5.04 -12.70
CA LEU A 105 13.70 -6.36 -13.28
C LEU A 105 13.96 -6.22 -14.77
N GLU A 106 15.03 -6.85 -15.23
CA GLU A 106 15.32 -7.09 -16.62
C GLU A 106 15.29 -8.60 -16.86
N ALA A 107 14.27 -9.08 -17.57
CA ALA A 107 14.14 -10.48 -17.94
C ALA A 107 14.40 -10.67 -19.45
N ARG A 108 15.29 -11.60 -19.80
CA ARG A 108 15.65 -11.91 -21.19
C ARG A 108 15.37 -13.37 -21.50
N LEU A 109 14.65 -13.64 -22.59
CA LEU A 109 14.54 -14.97 -23.16
C LEU A 109 15.88 -15.37 -23.78
N SER A 110 16.36 -16.54 -23.37
CA SER A 110 17.60 -17.15 -23.87
C SER A 110 17.49 -17.51 -25.36
#